data_AF-A0A7U2EZ52-F1
#
_entry.id   AF-A0A7U2EZ52-F1
#
_cell.length_a   1.000
_cell.length_b   1.000
_cell.length_c   1.000
_cell.angle_alpha   90.00
_cell.angle_beta   90.00
_cell.angle_gamma   90.00
#
_symmetry.space_group_name_H-M   'P 1'
#
loop_
_entity.id
_entity.type
_entity.pdbx_description
1 polymer ?
#
loop_
_entity_poly.entity_id
_entity_poly.type
_entity_poly.pdbx_seq_one_letter_code
_entity_poly.pdbx_strand_id
1 'polypeptide(L)'
;MSTASHTDFKPPPIVYCIALGYCLGIGRKVHHPDKVCIACLKRYDCRQLRTWAYTNASALALVEEEYAIRQNRKQNTENCGHYLCCFEDPDFEHCRWRYRDLNLRGTRLNCKTVRRKGKACKKCWNRRDRKLKVLQYFTPTALCHEELERSLTVLEDVGDGEEEDDDDVEGYNTTLA
;
A
#
# COMPACT_ATOMS: atom_id res chain seq x y z
N MET A 1 21.55 32.71 45.26
CA MET A 1 22.46 32.29 44.17
C MET A 1 21.71 31.29 43.30
N SER A 2 21.40 31.66 42.06
CA SER A 2 20.65 30.82 41.13
C SER A 2 21.60 29.89 40.39
N THR A 3 21.40 28.59 40.52
CA THR A 3 22.08 27.57 39.72
C THR A 3 21.45 27.54 38.33
N ALA A 4 22.25 27.92 37.32
CA ALA A 4 21.86 27.82 35.92
C ALA A 4 21.56 26.36 35.57
N SER A 5 20.36 26.10 35.06
CA SER A 5 19.95 24.81 34.52
C SER A 5 20.88 24.43 33.35
N HIS A 6 21.69 23.39 33.53
CA HIS A 6 22.42 22.74 32.44
C HIS A 6 21.41 22.34 31.36
N THR A 7 21.49 22.97 30.18
CA THR A 7 20.81 22.48 29.00
C THR A 7 21.54 21.24 28.52
N ASP A 8 21.03 20.06 28.87
CA ASP A 8 21.59 18.76 28.46
C ASP A 8 21.57 18.64 26.93
N PHE A 9 22.69 19.00 26.29
CA PHE A 9 22.92 18.70 24.89
C PHE A 9 23.08 17.19 24.74
N LYS A 10 22.00 16.51 24.35
CA LYS A 10 22.08 15.09 23.96
C LYS A 10 22.58 15.00 22.52
N PRO A 11 23.67 14.26 22.25
CA PRO A 11 24.13 14.07 20.88
C PRO A 11 23.02 13.41 20.04
N PRO A 12 22.95 13.71 18.73
CA PRO A 12 21.94 13.14 17.87
C PRO A 12 22.01 11.61 17.89
N PRO A 13 20.87 10.91 17.87
CA PRO A 13 20.84 9.45 17.95
C PRO A 13 21.62 8.82 16.79
N ILE A 14 22.30 7.70 17.07
CA ILE A 14 22.97 6.90 16.04
C ILE A 14 21.97 5.89 15.50
N VAL A 15 21.80 5.87 14.18
CA VAL A 15 20.87 4.98 13.48
C VAL A 15 21.64 3.98 12.63
N TYR A 16 21.57 2.71 12.99
CA TYR A 16 22.12 1.61 12.21
C TYR A 16 21.10 1.15 11.16
N CYS A 17 21.49 1.12 9.88
CA CYS A 17 20.60 0.68 8.83
C CYS A 17 21.34 0.18 7.58
N ILE A 18 20.77 -0.84 6.93
CA ILE A 18 21.21 -1.40 5.67
C ILE A 18 21.06 -0.44 4.48
N ALA A 19 20.18 0.56 4.59
CA ALA A 19 19.81 1.46 3.50
C ALA A 19 20.91 2.49 3.12
N LEU A 20 22.15 2.36 3.62
CA LEU A 20 23.30 3.23 3.29
C LEU A 20 22.91 4.73 3.29
N GLY A 21 23.28 5.48 2.24
CA GLY A 21 22.93 6.88 2.05
C GLY A 21 21.44 7.15 1.83
N TYR A 22 20.65 6.11 1.54
CA TYR A 22 19.20 6.19 1.41
C TYR A 22 18.49 6.11 2.77
N CYS A 23 19.18 5.80 3.87
CA CYS A 23 18.55 5.67 5.17
C CYS A 23 17.69 6.91 5.55
N LEU A 24 16.45 6.67 5.97
CA LEU A 24 15.45 7.68 6.33
C LEU A 24 15.41 7.98 7.83
N GLY A 25 16.33 7.39 8.60
CA GLY A 25 16.48 7.64 10.04
C GLY A 25 16.92 9.06 10.37
N ILE A 26 16.55 9.51 11.57
CA ILE A 26 16.92 10.83 12.11
C ILE A 26 18.19 10.68 12.94
N GLY A 27 19.18 11.55 12.73
CA GLY A 27 20.47 11.53 13.45
C GLY A 27 21.64 11.02 12.61
N ARG A 28 22.69 10.53 13.28
CA ARG A 28 23.90 10.02 12.60
C ARG A 28 23.62 8.64 12.02
N LYS A 29 23.67 8.52 10.69
CA LYS A 29 23.37 7.27 9.98
C LYS A 29 24.66 6.44 9.86
N VAL A 30 24.59 5.18 10.27
CA VAL A 30 25.69 4.22 10.17
C VAL A 30 25.19 3.01 9.40
N HIS A 31 25.92 2.61 8.37
CA HIS A 31 25.60 1.40 7.63
C HIS A 31 25.76 0.17 8.53
N HIS A 32 24.78 -0.74 8.50
CA HIS A 32 24.87 -2.02 9.19
C HIS A 32 24.10 -3.08 8.39
N PRO A 33 24.75 -4.17 7.97
CA PRO A 33 24.16 -5.15 7.05
C PRO A 33 22.98 -5.91 7.68
N ASP A 34 23.02 -6.21 8.98
CA ASP A 34 21.95 -6.98 9.66
C ASP A 34 20.80 -6.15 10.23
N LYS A 35 20.79 -4.82 10.04
CA LYS A 35 19.82 -3.93 10.71
C LYS A 35 19.03 -3.12 9.71
N VAL A 36 17.72 -3.05 9.90
CA VAL A 36 16.86 -2.07 9.23
C VAL A 36 16.28 -1.16 10.29
N CYS A 37 16.54 0.14 10.21
CA CYS A 37 16.01 1.06 11.21
C CYS A 37 14.50 1.21 11.08
N ILE A 38 13.80 1.53 12.17
CA ILE A 38 12.33 1.69 12.19
C ILE A 38 11.83 2.67 11.14
N ALA A 39 12.57 3.76 10.92
CA ALA A 39 12.22 4.73 9.89
C ALA A 39 12.24 4.08 8.50
N CYS A 40 13.28 3.30 8.17
CA CYS A 40 13.36 2.59 6.90
C CYS A 40 12.35 1.44 6.82
N LEU A 41 12.17 0.65 7.88
CA LEU A 41 11.15 -0.40 7.94
C LEU A 41 9.80 0.20 7.58
N LYS A 42 9.34 1.21 8.31
CA LYS A 42 8.04 1.87 8.07
C LYS A 42 7.97 2.66 6.77
N ARG A 43 9.11 3.12 6.24
CA ARG A 43 9.17 4.07 5.11
C ARG A 43 9.81 3.54 3.83
N TYR A 44 10.11 2.25 3.73
CA TYR A 44 10.41 1.65 2.44
C TYR A 44 9.37 0.61 2.08
N ASP A 45 9.20 0.46 0.78
CA ASP A 45 8.50 -0.66 0.19
C ASP A 45 9.24 -1.96 0.54
N CYS A 46 8.51 -3.04 0.84
CA CYS A 46 9.13 -4.27 1.34
C CYS A 46 9.99 -4.90 0.26
N ARG A 47 9.61 -4.83 -1.03
CA ARG A 47 10.43 -5.28 -2.16
C ARG A 47 11.78 -4.58 -2.21
N GLN A 48 11.80 -3.27 -1.95
CA GLN A 48 13.05 -2.52 -1.93
C GLN A 48 13.91 -2.89 -0.72
N LEU A 49 13.30 -3.04 0.45
CA LEU A 49 14.02 -3.53 1.63
C LEU A 49 14.57 -4.93 1.42
N ARG A 50 13.80 -5.84 0.81
CA ARG A 50 14.24 -7.20 0.42
C ARG A 50 15.43 -7.15 -0.53
N THR A 51 15.44 -6.20 -1.48
CA THR A 51 16.57 -6.03 -2.40
C THR A 51 17.83 -5.61 -1.66
N TRP A 52 17.72 -4.72 -0.67
CA TRP A 52 18.86 -4.33 0.15
C TRP A 52 19.28 -5.42 1.12
N ALA A 53 18.34 -6.19 1.65
CA ALA A 53 18.55 -7.27 2.60
C ALA A 53 18.84 -8.63 1.94
N TYR A 54 18.97 -8.71 0.62
CA TYR A 54 18.95 -9.96 -0.14
C TYR A 54 19.92 -11.04 0.39
N THR A 55 21.10 -10.64 0.86
CA THR A 55 22.13 -11.57 1.38
C THR A 55 22.08 -11.75 2.91
N ASN A 56 21.07 -11.21 3.59
CA ASN A 56 21.02 -11.11 5.04
C ASN A 56 19.70 -11.64 5.62
N ALA A 57 19.74 -12.87 6.12
CA ALA A 57 18.55 -13.54 6.65
C ALA A 57 17.88 -12.79 7.82
N SER A 58 18.67 -12.19 8.72
CA SER A 58 18.14 -11.44 9.86
C SER A 58 17.43 -10.16 9.43
N ALA A 59 18.02 -9.40 8.50
CA ALA A 59 17.39 -8.22 7.94
C ALA A 59 16.14 -8.58 7.12
N LEU A 60 16.16 -9.69 6.37
CA LEU A 60 14.97 -10.19 5.67
C LEU A 60 13.84 -10.55 6.63
N ALA A 61 14.14 -11.24 7.73
CA ALA A 61 13.14 -11.59 8.75
C ALA A 61 12.41 -10.34 9.29
N LEU A 62 13.15 -9.26 9.58
CA LEU A 62 12.56 -7.99 10.00
C LEU A 62 11.66 -7.36 8.92
N VAL A 63 12.02 -7.52 7.65
CA VAL A 63 11.24 -7.00 6.52
C VAL A 63 9.95 -7.81 6.33
N GLU A 64 10.02 -9.13 6.49
CA GLU A 64 8.83 -10.00 6.41
C GLU A 64 7.89 -9.79 7.60
N GLU A 65 8.41 -9.58 8.80
CA GLU A 65 7.59 -9.24 9.97
C GLU A 65 6.81 -7.93 9.73
N GLU A 66 7.49 -6.88 9.28
CA GLU A 66 6.85 -5.61 8.93
C GLU A 66 5.86 -5.75 7.76
N TYR A 67 6.14 -6.64 6.80
CA TYR A 67 5.20 -6.96 5.72
C TYR A 67 3.94 -7.64 6.25
N ALA A 68 4.07 -8.62 7.15
CA ALA A 68 2.93 -9.29 7.78
C ALA A 68 2.06 -8.31 8.58
N ILE A 69 2.68 -7.39 9.34
CA ILE A 69 1.96 -6.32 10.06
C ILE A 69 1.14 -5.46 9.09
N ARG A 70 1.70 -5.13 7.91
CA ARG A 70 0.98 -4.36 6.88
C ARG A 70 -0.18 -5.13 6.28
N GLN A 71 -0.01 -6.42 6.01
CA GLN A 71 -1.08 -7.28 5.52
C GLN A 71 -2.22 -7.36 6.53
N ASN A 72 -1.91 -7.53 7.82
CA ASN A 72 -2.93 -7.51 8.88
C ASN A 72 -3.66 -6.17 8.94
N ARG A 73 -2.94 -5.04 8.86
CA ARG A 73 -3.55 -3.71 8.81
C ARG A 73 -4.45 -3.53 7.59
N LYS A 74 -4.02 -4.02 6.43
CA LYS A 74 -4.81 -4.02 5.20
C LYS A 74 -6.10 -4.80 5.42
N GLN A 75 -6.01 -6.05 5.88
CA GLN A 75 -7.18 -6.91 6.11
C GLN A 75 -8.18 -6.26 7.08
N ASN A 76 -7.70 -5.71 8.20
CA ASN A 76 -8.57 -5.01 9.15
C ASN A 76 -9.27 -3.80 8.53
N THR A 77 -8.58 -3.08 7.64
CA THR A 77 -9.16 -1.93 6.94
C THR A 77 -10.23 -2.38 5.95
N GLU A 78 -9.93 -3.42 5.16
CA GLU A 78 -10.83 -4.02 4.16
C GLU A 78 -12.09 -4.60 4.80
N ASN A 79 -11.96 -5.26 5.96
CA ASN A 79 -13.09 -5.78 6.74
C ASN A 79 -14.06 -4.68 7.20
N CYS A 80 -13.61 -3.42 7.30
CA CYS A 80 -14.45 -2.27 7.65
C CYS A 80 -15.05 -1.56 6.42
N GLY A 81 -15.00 -2.15 5.23
CA GLY A 81 -15.54 -1.54 4.00
C GLY A 81 -14.69 -0.36 3.48
N HIS A 82 -13.44 -0.28 3.91
CA HIS A 82 -12.49 0.74 3.47
C HIS A 82 -11.25 0.07 2.88
N TYR A 83 -10.50 0.78 2.06
CA TYR A 83 -9.26 0.26 1.50
C TYR A 83 -8.10 1.14 1.88
N LEU A 84 -6.91 0.55 1.95
CA LEU A 84 -5.69 1.35 2.02
C LEU A 84 -5.55 2.13 0.72
N CYS A 85 -4.98 3.32 0.81
CA CYS A 85 -4.57 4.03 -0.39
C CYS A 85 -3.62 3.13 -1.20
N CYS A 86 -3.76 3.10 -2.54
CA CYS A 86 -2.92 2.24 -3.39
C CYS A 86 -1.41 2.46 -3.28
N PHE A 87 -0.95 3.56 -2.66
CA PHE A 87 0.45 3.81 -2.31
C PHE A 87 0.92 3.09 -1.04
N GLU A 88 0.00 2.72 -0.15
CA GLU A 88 0.24 1.95 1.08
C GLU A 88 -0.12 0.49 0.93
N ASP A 89 -1.11 0.21 0.09
CA ASP A 89 -1.70 -1.10 -0.07
C ASP A 89 -0.65 -2.10 -0.58
N PRO A 90 -0.34 -3.16 0.18
CA PRO A 90 0.60 -4.20 -0.24
C PRO A 90 0.28 -4.84 -1.60
N ASP A 91 -0.99 -4.90 -2.00
CA ASP A 91 -1.39 -5.56 -3.26
C ASP A 91 -0.76 -4.90 -4.50
N PHE A 92 -0.44 -3.61 -4.39
CA PHE A 92 0.13 -2.83 -5.48
C PHE A 92 1.66 -2.70 -5.37
N GLU A 93 2.34 -3.53 -4.55
CA GLU A 93 3.81 -3.55 -4.39
C GLU A 93 4.55 -3.84 -5.70
N HIS A 94 3.95 -4.64 -6.59
CA HIS A 94 4.58 -5.03 -7.85
C HIS A 94 4.37 -4.02 -8.99
N CYS A 95 3.52 -3.02 -8.82
CA CYS A 95 3.21 -2.09 -9.90
C CYS A 95 4.44 -1.26 -10.31
N ARG A 96 4.68 -1.14 -11.62
CA ARG A 96 5.89 -0.52 -12.22
C ARG A 96 6.13 0.91 -11.73
N TRP A 97 5.07 1.65 -11.42
CA TRP A 97 5.15 3.01 -10.89
C TRP A 97 5.80 3.11 -9.50
N ARG A 98 6.03 2.01 -8.76
CA ARG A 98 6.72 2.02 -7.47
C ARG A 98 8.26 1.95 -7.56
N TYR A 99 8.80 1.57 -8.72
CA TYR A 99 10.13 0.96 -8.78
C TYR A 99 11.34 1.92 -8.72
N ARG A 100 11.19 3.22 -9.05
CA ARG A 100 12.33 4.16 -9.10
C ARG A 100 12.07 5.55 -8.52
N ASP A 101 10.97 6.20 -8.90
CA ASP A 101 10.76 7.63 -8.58
C ASP A 101 9.85 7.90 -7.37
N LEU A 102 9.24 6.86 -6.79
CA LEU A 102 8.04 6.99 -5.96
C LEU A 102 8.14 6.27 -4.62
N ASN A 103 9.31 6.39 -3.98
CA ASN A 103 9.39 6.16 -2.54
C ASN A 103 8.75 7.29 -1.74
N LEU A 104 7.46 7.51 -1.98
CA LEU A 104 6.67 8.49 -1.26
C LEU A 104 6.49 8.13 0.20
N ARG A 105 7.08 7.05 0.75
CA ARG A 105 6.87 6.67 2.16
C ARG A 105 7.40 7.71 3.15
N GLY A 106 8.23 8.66 2.71
CA GLY A 106 8.50 9.89 3.45
C GLY A 106 7.32 10.84 3.66
N THR A 107 6.21 10.60 2.97
CA THR A 107 4.96 11.35 3.06
C THR A 107 3.81 10.55 3.66
N ARG A 108 4.07 9.27 4.00
CA ARG A 108 3.08 8.23 4.30
C ARG A 108 2.60 8.17 5.76
N LEU A 109 3.15 9.01 6.64
CA LEU A 109 2.71 9.07 8.05
C LEU A 109 1.23 9.48 8.20
N ASN A 110 0.68 10.21 7.22
CA ASN A 110 -0.69 10.75 7.26
C ASN A 110 -1.56 10.30 6.07
N CYS A 111 -1.22 9.16 5.44
CA CYS A 111 -2.03 8.61 4.37
C CYS A 111 -3.36 8.07 4.94
N LYS A 112 -4.47 8.38 4.27
CA LYS A 112 -5.82 7.98 4.70
C LYS A 112 -6.30 6.76 3.91
N THR A 113 -7.26 6.05 4.50
CA THR A 113 -8.06 5.04 3.80
C THR A 113 -8.91 5.68 2.70
N VAL A 114 -9.30 4.87 1.72
CA VAL A 114 -10.13 5.26 0.56
C VAL A 114 -11.35 4.35 0.47
N ARG A 115 -12.39 4.78 -0.23
CA ARG A 115 -13.65 4.01 -0.38
C ARG A 115 -13.61 2.94 -1.48
N ARG A 116 -12.64 3.03 -2.39
CA ARG A 116 -12.49 2.09 -3.51
C ARG A 116 -11.06 1.58 -3.53
N LYS A 117 -10.89 0.28 -3.75
CA LYS A 117 -9.58 -0.35 -3.91
C LYS A 117 -8.83 0.27 -5.09
N GLY A 118 -7.50 0.20 -5.08
CA GLY A 118 -6.66 0.78 -6.14
C GLY A 118 -6.63 2.32 -6.21
N LYS A 119 -7.43 3.03 -5.43
CA LYS A 119 -7.47 4.50 -5.45
C LYS A 119 -6.35 5.16 -4.63
N ALA A 120 -5.80 6.25 -5.17
CA ALA A 120 -4.95 7.15 -4.42
C ALA A 120 -5.76 8.10 -3.52
N CYS A 121 -5.33 8.32 -2.26
CA CYS A 121 -5.91 9.36 -1.44
C CYS A 121 -5.54 10.77 -1.99
N LYS A 122 -6.38 11.77 -1.76
CA LYS A 122 -6.20 13.15 -2.30
C LYS A 122 -4.82 13.74 -2.01
N LYS A 123 -4.26 13.49 -0.83
CA LYS A 123 -2.93 13.98 -0.44
C LYS A 123 -1.81 13.35 -1.28
N CYS A 124 -1.84 12.03 -1.43
CA CYS A 124 -0.86 11.30 -2.21
C CYS A 124 -1.01 11.62 -3.71
N TRP A 125 -2.24 11.79 -4.19
CA TRP A 125 -2.50 12.24 -5.56
C TRP A 125 -1.93 13.63 -5.85
N ASN A 126 -2.31 14.65 -5.08
CA ASN A 126 -1.91 16.03 -5.33
C ASN A 126 -0.40 16.26 -5.23
N ARG A 127 0.30 15.54 -4.33
CA ARG A 127 1.77 15.61 -4.25
C ARG A 127 2.44 15.00 -5.47
N ARG A 128 1.77 14.07 -6.14
CA ARG A 128 2.27 13.35 -7.30
C ARG A 128 2.03 14.11 -8.60
N ASP A 129 0.87 14.75 -8.72
CA ASP A 129 0.53 15.65 -9.84
C ASP A 129 1.63 16.70 -10.08
N ARG A 130 2.21 17.21 -8.99
CA ARG A 130 3.33 18.16 -9.04
C ARG A 130 4.69 17.57 -9.40
N LYS A 131 4.85 16.24 -9.44
CA LYS A 131 6.18 15.59 -9.35
C LYS A 131 6.62 14.71 -10.50
N LEU A 132 5.79 14.08 -11.35
CA LEU A 132 6.23 13.41 -12.60
C LEU A 132 5.12 12.58 -13.32
N LYS A 133 5.42 12.25 -14.59
CA LYS A 133 4.73 11.55 -15.71
C LYS A 133 4.06 10.19 -15.42
N VAL A 134 3.40 9.99 -14.27
CA VAL A 134 2.77 8.70 -13.89
C VAL A 134 1.31 8.55 -14.37
N LEU A 135 0.83 9.50 -15.17
CA LEU A 135 -0.52 9.47 -15.74
C LEU A 135 -0.79 8.22 -16.59
N GLN A 136 0.24 7.57 -17.14
CA GLN A 136 0.07 6.33 -17.91
C GLN A 136 -0.38 5.12 -17.08
N TYR A 137 -0.22 5.16 -15.75
CA TYR A 137 -0.60 4.06 -14.85
C TYR A 137 -1.82 4.37 -13.99
N PHE A 138 -2.27 5.62 -13.98
CA PHE A 138 -3.42 6.05 -13.19
C PHE A 138 -4.41 6.81 -14.06
N THR A 139 -5.69 6.49 -13.90
CA THR A 139 -6.78 7.18 -14.58
C THR A 139 -6.88 8.65 -14.11
N PRO A 140 -7.61 9.51 -14.85
CA PRO A 140 -7.94 10.86 -14.39
C PRO A 140 -8.65 10.89 -13.02
N THR A 141 -9.31 9.81 -12.63
CA THR A 141 -9.98 9.65 -11.33
C THR A 141 -9.07 9.12 -10.21
N ALA A 142 -7.76 9.00 -10.49
CA ALA A 142 -6.72 8.52 -9.59
C ALA A 142 -6.86 7.04 -9.17
N LEU A 143 -7.45 6.22 -10.03
CA LEU A 143 -7.46 4.74 -9.94
C LEU A 143 -6.26 4.17 -10.70
N CYS A 144 -5.68 3.06 -10.24
CA CYS A 144 -4.73 2.32 -11.06
C CYS A 144 -5.44 1.57 -12.20
N HIS A 145 -4.79 1.40 -13.34
CA HIS A 145 -5.37 0.72 -14.52
C HIS A 145 -5.83 -0.71 -14.24
N GLU A 146 -5.05 -1.50 -13.50
CA GLU A 146 -5.40 -2.88 -13.11
C GLU A 146 -6.74 -2.97 -12.37
N GLU A 147 -7.08 -1.97 -11.54
CA GLU A 147 -8.35 -1.95 -10.82
C GLU A 147 -9.49 -1.36 -11.66
N LEU A 148 -9.19 -0.48 -12.62
CA LEU A 148 -10.17 -0.02 -13.59
C LEU A 148 -10.64 -1.19 -14.46
N GLU A 149 -9.71 -1.97 -15.02
CA GLU A 149 -10.03 -3.14 -15.85
C GLU A 149 -10.91 -4.13 -15.10
N ARG A 150 -10.58 -4.45 -13.84
CA ARG A 150 -11.43 -5.29 -12.98
C ARG A 150 -12.81 -4.67 -12.71
N SER A 151 -12.88 -3.36 -12.51
CA SER A 151 -14.16 -2.69 -12.27
C SER A 151 -15.06 -2.66 -13.51
N LEU A 152 -14.46 -2.62 -14.71
CA LEU A 152 -15.20 -2.68 -15.98
C LEU A 152 -15.74 -4.09 -16.22
N THR A 153 -14.95 -5.14 -15.98
CA THR A 153 -15.41 -6.52 -16.12
C THR A 153 -16.54 -6.88 -15.15
N VAL A 154 -16.56 -6.31 -13.94
CA VAL A 154 -17.67 -6.53 -12.97
C VAL A 154 -18.95 -5.83 -13.40
N LEU A 155 -18.87 -4.76 -14.19
CA LEU A 155 -20.06 -4.05 -14.69
C LEU A 155 -20.65 -4.73 -15.94
N GLU A 156 -19.83 -5.42 -16.73
CA GLU A 156 -20.28 -6.21 -17.89
C GLU A 156 -20.99 -7.50 -17.47
N ASP A 157 -20.68 -8.06 -16.30
CA ASP A 157 -21.26 -9.31 -15.77
C ASP A 157 -22.61 -9.12 -15.02
N VAL A 158 -23.08 -7.87 -14.90
CA VAL A 158 -24.39 -7.52 -14.28
C VAL A 158 -25.42 -7.14 -15.35
N GLY A 159 -25.11 -7.39 -16.62
CA GLY A 159 -25.94 -7.01 -17.76
C GLY A 159 -26.10 -8.14 -18.78
N ASP A 160 -26.51 -9.33 -18.33
CA ASP A 160 -27.29 -10.25 -19.18
C ASP A 160 -27.98 -11.30 -18.31
N GLY A 161 -29.25 -11.05 -18.04
CA GLY A 161 -30.11 -11.88 -17.21
C GLY A 161 -31.52 -11.33 -17.33
N GLU A 162 -31.98 -11.22 -18.59
CA GLU A 162 -33.35 -10.85 -18.89
C GLU A 162 -34.30 -11.87 -18.23
N GLU A 163 -35.24 -11.31 -17.49
CA GLU A 163 -36.42 -11.95 -16.93
C GLU A 163 -37.30 -12.46 -18.07
N GLU A 164 -37.62 -13.76 -18.08
CA GLU A 164 -38.84 -14.26 -18.69
C GLU A 164 -39.63 -14.98 -17.60
N ASP A 165 -40.43 -14.19 -16.86
CA ASP A 165 -41.65 -14.65 -16.21
C ASP A 165 -42.69 -14.88 -17.32
N ASP A 166 -43.09 -16.13 -17.53
CA ASP A 166 -44.40 -16.46 -18.14
C ASP A 166 -45.05 -17.57 -17.30
N ASP A 167 -45.90 -17.11 -16.38
CA ASP A 167 -46.90 -17.87 -15.65
C ASP A 167 -48.09 -18.10 -16.59
N ASP A 168 -48.42 -19.35 -16.94
CA ASP A 168 -49.79 -19.70 -17.35
C ASP A 168 -50.14 -21.18 -17.06
N VAL A 169 -51.36 -21.33 -16.58
CA VAL A 169 -51.93 -22.43 -15.80
C VAL A 169 -52.71 -23.45 -16.67
N GLU A 170 -52.90 -24.65 -16.09
CA GLU A 170 -53.99 -25.64 -16.29
C GLU A 170 -53.78 -26.92 -17.14
N GLY A 171 -53.71 -28.06 -16.42
CA GLY A 171 -54.67 -29.16 -16.53
C GLY A 171 -54.59 -30.14 -17.70
N TYR A 172 -54.17 -31.39 -17.45
CA TYR A 172 -55.05 -32.56 -17.27
C TYR A 172 -54.22 -33.86 -17.25
N ASN A 173 -54.52 -34.72 -16.27
CA ASN A 173 -54.08 -36.11 -16.20
C ASN A 173 -54.47 -36.89 -17.48
N THR A 174 -53.57 -37.74 -17.98
CA THR A 174 -53.99 -39.06 -18.48
C THR A 174 -52.85 -40.07 -18.30
N THR A 175 -53.05 -40.99 -17.36
CA THR A 175 -52.41 -42.32 -17.30
C THR A 175 -52.81 -43.19 -18.48
N LEU A 176 -51.93 -44.12 -18.90
CA LEU A 176 -52.10 -45.37 -19.69
C LEU A 176 -51.05 -45.40 -20.83
N ALA A 177 -50.26 -46.44 -21.08
CA ALA A 177 -50.15 -47.80 -20.54
C ALA A 177 -48.73 -48.32 -20.78
#